data_AF-A0A3N9P6F5-F1
#
_entry.id   AF-A0A3N9P6F5-F1
#
_cell.length_a   1.000
_cell.length_b   1.000
_cell.length_c   1.000
_cell.angle_alpha   90.00
_cell.angle_beta   90.00
_cell.angle_gamma   90.00
#
_symmetry.space_group_name_H-M   'P 1'
#
loop_
_entity.id
_entity.type
_entity.pdbx_description
1 polymer ?
#
loop_
_entity_poly.entity_id
_entity_poly.type
_entity_poly.pdbx_seq_one_letter_code
_entity_poly.pdbx_strand_id
1 'polypeptide(L)'
;MNITRNIKRVVIVGTMIVAISFGGNAWAFQSVSASPVAKLSLAAVPVERDDLLEALNRPSGEELYYALFEGKSLANVAAANGADIQQVIDLQTEQLTRQLDMRLASGSITKEQYEAYRAEVPEIISRSVNPA
;
A
#
# COMPACT_ATOMS: atom_id res chain seq x y z
N MET A 1 2.32 13.25 44.29
CA MET A 1 1.55 12.50 45.31
C MET A 1 0.31 11.97 44.60
N ASN A 2 0.42 10.83 43.90
CA ASN A 2 0.03 9.49 44.38
C ASN A 2 -1.30 9.52 45.14
N ILE A 3 -2.31 8.78 44.65
CA ILE A 3 -3.29 7.97 45.40
C ILE A 3 -4.33 7.43 44.39
N THR A 4 -4.18 6.18 43.93
CA THR A 4 -4.95 4.98 44.33
C THR A 4 -6.43 4.97 43.93
N ARG A 5 -6.86 3.90 43.22
CA ARG A 5 -8.00 3.09 43.69
C ARG A 5 -8.09 1.70 43.06
N ASN A 6 -8.07 0.73 43.96
CA ASN A 6 -8.47 -0.66 43.81
C ASN A 6 -9.82 -0.83 43.08
N ILE A 7 -9.91 -1.78 42.14
CA ILE A 7 -11.13 -2.59 41.96
C ILE A 7 -10.80 -4.09 42.03
N LYS A 8 -10.61 -4.58 43.26
CA LYS A 8 -10.85 -5.99 43.56
C LYS A 8 -12.34 -6.26 43.35
N ARG A 9 -12.64 -7.40 42.71
CA ARG A 9 -13.92 -8.16 42.71
C ARG A 9 -14.76 -8.07 41.43
N VAL A 10 -14.93 -9.23 40.79
CA VAL A 10 -16.23 -9.82 40.38
C VAL A 10 -16.85 -9.15 39.13
N VAL A 11 -17.04 -9.81 37.98
CA VAL A 11 -17.93 -10.96 37.72
C VAL A 11 -17.50 -11.72 36.46
N ILE A 12 -17.45 -13.05 36.60
CA ILE A 12 -17.53 -14.05 35.53
C ILE A 12 -18.97 -14.07 35.01
N VAL A 13 -19.24 -13.57 33.80
CA VAL A 13 -20.42 -13.94 32.99
C VAL A 13 -20.03 -13.79 31.52
N GLY A 14 -20.02 -14.92 30.81
CA GLY A 14 -19.71 -14.97 29.38
C GLY A 14 -19.30 -16.36 28.89
N THR A 15 -19.73 -17.41 29.59
CA THR A 15 -19.71 -18.79 29.09
C THR A 15 -20.65 -18.90 27.89
N MET A 16 -20.12 -18.83 26.68
CA MET A 16 -20.70 -19.52 25.53
C MET A 16 -19.59 -19.93 24.57
N ILE A 17 -18.93 -21.04 24.90
CA ILE A 17 -18.25 -21.85 23.89
C ILE A 17 -19.28 -22.87 23.45
N VAL A 18 -19.93 -22.62 22.32
CA VAL A 18 -20.67 -23.68 21.60
C VAL A 18 -19.62 -24.47 20.84
N ALA A 19 -19.21 -25.59 21.43
CA ALA A 19 -18.45 -26.60 20.73
C ALA A 19 -19.38 -27.32 19.75
N ILE A 20 -19.31 -26.98 18.46
CA ILE A 20 -19.79 -27.88 17.42
C ILE A 20 -18.58 -28.69 16.96
N SER A 21 -18.41 -29.84 17.61
CA SER A 21 -17.55 -30.91 17.13
C SER A 21 -18.06 -31.38 15.77
N PHE A 22 -17.24 -31.21 14.74
CA PHE A 22 -17.16 -32.18 13.66
C PHE A 22 -15.79 -32.83 13.79
N GLY A 23 -15.80 -34.15 13.98
CA GLY A 23 -14.71 -34.92 14.56
C GLY A 23 -13.45 -35.02 13.71
N GLY A 24 -12.33 -35.32 14.38
CA GLY A 24 -11.09 -35.70 13.73
C GLY A 24 -9.84 -35.48 14.58
N ASN A 25 -9.60 -36.41 15.51
CA ASN A 25 -8.30 -36.96 15.98
C ASN A 25 -7.05 -36.07 16.16
N ALA A 26 -6.41 -36.29 17.32
CA ALA A 26 -5.00 -36.06 17.68
C ALA A 26 -4.69 -34.83 18.56
N TRP A 27 -4.30 -35.16 19.80
CA TRP A 27 -3.74 -34.26 20.79
C TRP A 27 -2.33 -33.80 20.36
N ALA A 28 -2.20 -32.52 20.03
CA ALA A 28 -0.94 -31.78 20.16
C ALA A 28 -1.29 -30.30 20.38
N PHE A 29 -1.22 -29.85 21.63
CA PHE A 29 -1.18 -28.42 21.93
C PHE A 29 0.19 -27.88 21.53
N GLN A 30 0.35 -27.50 20.26
CA GLN A 30 1.20 -26.39 19.82
C GLN A 30 0.57 -25.81 18.55
N SER A 31 -0.20 -24.73 18.74
CA SER A 31 -0.17 -23.52 17.92
C SER A 31 0.20 -23.65 16.43
N VAL A 32 -0.84 -23.52 15.60
CA VAL A 32 -0.83 -22.97 14.23
C VAL A 32 -0.10 -23.82 13.18
N SER A 33 -0.88 -24.65 12.49
CA SER A 33 -0.54 -25.25 11.21
C SER A 33 -0.23 -24.18 10.16
N ALA A 34 1.02 -24.14 9.73
CA ALA A 34 1.49 -23.90 8.38
C ALA A 34 0.53 -23.18 7.41
N SER A 35 0.76 -21.88 7.25
CA SER A 35 1.62 -21.46 6.15
C SER A 35 2.88 -20.91 6.81
N PRO A 36 4.10 -21.06 6.25
CA PRO A 36 5.04 -19.98 6.45
C PRO A 36 4.26 -18.76 5.94
N VAL A 37 3.80 -17.89 6.84
CA VAL A 37 3.71 -16.48 6.50
C VAL A 37 5.12 -16.26 6.03
N ALA A 38 5.28 -16.30 4.70
CA ALA A 38 6.46 -15.84 4.02
C ALA A 38 6.82 -14.62 4.84
N LYS A 39 8.03 -14.63 5.39
CA LYS A 39 8.60 -13.41 5.91
C LYS A 39 8.40 -12.41 4.80
N LEU A 40 7.30 -11.67 4.89
CA LEU A 40 7.15 -10.33 4.43
C LEU A 40 8.08 -9.56 5.37
N SER A 41 9.38 -9.84 5.27
CA SER A 41 10.23 -8.97 4.48
C SER A 41 9.43 -8.43 3.29
N LEU A 42 8.47 -7.55 3.59
CA LEU A 42 8.30 -6.30 2.92
C LEU A 42 9.65 -5.60 3.16
N ALA A 43 10.69 -6.13 2.54
CA ALA A 43 11.93 -5.44 2.33
C ALA A 43 11.43 -4.18 1.65
N ALA A 44 11.44 -3.12 2.43
CA ALA A 44 11.39 -1.74 2.02
C ALA A 44 11.08 -1.62 0.52
N VAL A 45 9.85 -1.27 0.16
CA VAL A 45 9.59 -0.67 -1.15
C VAL A 45 9.50 0.85 -0.97
N PRO A 46 10.60 1.57 -0.66
CA PRO A 46 10.72 3.00 -0.91
C PRO A 46 11.13 3.28 -2.37
N VAL A 47 11.35 2.22 -3.17
CA VAL A 47 11.85 2.28 -4.56
C VAL A 47 10.95 3.14 -5.46
N GLU A 48 9.62 3.12 -5.31
CA GLU A 48 8.73 3.89 -6.19
C GLU A 48 8.97 5.41 -6.14
N ARG A 49 9.28 5.93 -4.95
CA ARG A 49 9.55 7.36 -4.76
C ARG A 49 10.94 7.70 -5.28
N ASP A 50 11.93 6.84 -5.07
CA ASP A 50 13.29 7.06 -5.53
C ASP A 50 13.38 7.02 -7.06
N ASP A 51 12.70 6.07 -7.70
CA ASP A 51 12.61 5.96 -9.18
C ASP A 51 11.98 7.21 -9.81
N LEU A 52 10.95 7.78 -9.16
CA LEU A 52 10.28 8.99 -9.64
C LEU A 52 11.20 10.21 -9.53
N LEU A 53 11.96 10.33 -8.44
CA LEU A 53 12.92 11.41 -8.26
C LEU A 53 14.09 11.29 -9.25
N GLU A 54 14.50 10.07 -9.58
CA GLU A 54 15.49 9.79 -10.63
C GLU A 54 14.95 10.16 -12.02
N ALA A 55 13.72 9.73 -12.35
CA ALA A 55 13.06 10.08 -13.61
C ALA A 55 12.87 11.59 -13.77
N LEU A 56 12.68 12.32 -12.67
CA LEU A 56 12.60 13.78 -12.62
C LEU A 56 13.97 14.49 -12.59
N ASN A 57 15.07 13.75 -12.75
CA ASN A 57 16.43 14.28 -12.76
C ASN A 57 16.75 15.14 -11.53
N ARG A 58 16.28 14.68 -10.35
CA ARG A 58 16.52 15.20 -8.99
C ARG A 58 16.02 16.61 -8.64
N PRO A 59 14.78 16.69 -8.14
CA PRO A 59 14.48 17.42 -6.91
C PRO A 59 14.67 16.51 -5.68
N SER A 60 15.00 17.05 -4.51
CA SER A 60 14.87 16.26 -3.27
C SER A 60 13.40 15.87 -3.05
N GLY A 61 13.14 14.81 -2.28
CA GLY A 61 11.75 14.42 -1.99
C GLY A 61 10.95 15.53 -1.27
N GLU A 62 11.61 16.42 -0.52
CA GLU A 62 10.98 17.63 0.02
C GLU A 62 10.72 18.68 -1.06
N GLU A 63 11.68 18.91 -1.97
CA GLU A 63 11.55 19.89 -3.05
C GLU A 63 10.42 19.52 -4.01
N LEU A 64 10.29 18.24 -4.37
CA LEU A 64 9.14 17.74 -5.13
C LEU A 64 7.83 17.98 -4.38
N TYR A 65 7.81 17.70 -3.08
CA TYR A 65 6.63 17.94 -2.25
C TYR A 65 6.23 19.42 -2.25
N TYR A 66 7.18 20.32 -2.05
CA TYR A 66 6.92 21.77 -2.09
C TYR A 66 6.49 22.23 -3.47
N ALA A 67 7.11 21.74 -4.54
CA ALA A 67 6.71 22.09 -5.90
C ALA A 67 5.26 21.69 -6.20
N LEU A 68 4.86 20.46 -5.82
CA LEU A 68 3.48 19.99 -5.95
C LEU A 68 2.53 20.78 -5.04
N PHE A 69 2.95 21.12 -3.82
CA PHE A 69 2.19 21.94 -2.88
C PHE A 69 1.96 23.37 -3.39
N GLU A 70 2.94 23.93 -4.10
CA GLU A 70 2.86 25.21 -4.81
C GLU A 70 1.98 25.15 -6.07
N GLY A 71 1.45 23.97 -6.40
CA GLY A 71 0.60 23.75 -7.58
C GLY A 71 1.36 23.53 -8.88
N LYS A 72 2.68 23.29 -8.83
CA LYS A 72 3.43 22.88 -10.03
C LYS A 72 3.03 21.46 -10.40
N SER A 73 2.92 21.21 -11.70
CA SER A 73 2.67 19.89 -12.25
C SER A 73 3.94 19.05 -12.33
N LEU A 74 3.83 17.71 -12.40
CA LEU A 74 5.00 16.87 -12.65
C LEU A 74 5.67 17.19 -13.99
N ALA A 75 4.91 17.62 -15.01
CA ALA A 75 5.49 18.11 -16.26
C ALA A 75 6.35 19.36 -16.05
N ASN A 76 5.88 20.32 -15.24
CA ASN A 76 6.62 21.54 -14.96
C ASN A 76 7.89 21.23 -14.15
N VAL A 77 7.81 20.31 -13.18
CA VAL A 77 8.98 19.87 -12.42
C VAL A 77 9.98 19.13 -13.31
N ALA A 78 9.51 18.25 -14.19
CA ALA A 78 10.37 17.53 -15.14
C ALA A 78 11.08 18.52 -16.09
N ALA A 79 10.33 19.44 -16.69
CA ALA A 79 10.87 20.45 -17.59
C ALA A 79 11.91 21.36 -16.91
N ALA A 80 11.65 21.77 -15.66
CA ALA A 80 12.58 22.60 -14.89
C ALA A 80 13.92 21.89 -14.59
N ASN A 81 13.89 20.57 -14.43
CA ASN A 81 15.07 19.75 -14.13
C ASN A 81 15.69 19.09 -15.38
N GLY A 82 15.16 19.36 -16.58
CA GLY A 82 15.63 18.75 -17.83
C GLY A 82 15.34 17.24 -17.92
N ALA A 83 14.34 16.77 -17.18
CA ALA A 83 13.89 15.39 -17.20
C ALA A 83 12.95 15.11 -18.37
N ASP A 84 12.93 13.84 -18.79
CA ASP A 84 12.04 13.36 -19.83
C ASP A 84 10.65 13.04 -19.26
N ILE A 85 9.67 13.84 -19.66
CA ILE A 85 8.29 13.64 -19.20
C ILE A 85 7.70 12.31 -19.67
N GLN A 86 8.17 11.74 -20.78
CA GLN A 86 7.73 10.42 -21.22
C GLN A 86 8.21 9.33 -20.26
N GLN A 87 9.45 9.41 -19.77
CA GLN A 87 9.97 8.48 -18.77
C GLN A 87 9.16 8.54 -17.46
N VAL A 88 8.75 9.74 -17.05
CA VAL A 88 7.89 9.93 -15.86
C VAL A 88 6.49 9.32 -16.07
N ILE A 89 5.92 9.44 -17.26
CA ILE A 89 4.63 8.84 -17.63
C ILE A 89 4.73 7.31 -17.64
N ASP A 90 5.76 6.78 -18.28
CA ASP A 90 6.00 5.34 -18.40
C ASP A 90 6.22 4.71 -17.03
N LEU A 91 7.04 5.35 -16.19
CA LEU A 91 7.28 4.92 -14.82
C LEU A 91 5.98 4.90 -14.00
N GLN A 92 5.19 5.97 -14.02
CA GLN A 92 3.91 6.00 -13.29
C GLN A 92 2.92 4.94 -13.82
N THR A 93 2.91 4.69 -15.13
CA THR A 93 2.10 3.63 -15.74
C THR A 93 2.52 2.28 -15.19
N GLU A 94 3.81 1.99 -15.19
CA GLU A 94 4.33 0.71 -14.70
C GLU A 94 4.06 0.52 -13.20
N GLN A 95 4.29 1.55 -12.38
CA GLN A 95 4.03 1.52 -10.94
C GLN A 95 2.54 1.25 -10.64
N LEU A 96 1.62 1.99 -11.26
CA LEU A 96 0.19 1.76 -11.09
C LEU A 96 -0.24 0.37 -11.60
N THR A 97 0.40 -0.13 -12.66
CA THR A 97 0.21 -1.52 -13.14
C THR A 97 0.56 -2.52 -12.06
N ARG A 98 1.78 -2.43 -11.52
CA ARG A 98 2.26 -3.35 -10.50
C ARG A 98 1.38 -3.33 -9.25
N GLN A 99 0.88 -2.17 -8.84
CA GLN A 99 -0.05 -2.07 -7.71
C GLN A 99 -1.38 -2.78 -7.98
N LEU A 100 -1.91 -2.67 -9.20
CA LEU A 100 -3.11 -3.40 -9.60
C LEU A 100 -2.85 -4.91 -9.66
N ASP A 101 -1.70 -5.34 -10.20
CA ASP A 101 -1.32 -6.75 -10.28
C ASP A 101 -1.19 -7.36 -8.87
N MET A 102 -0.55 -6.65 -7.94
CA MET A 102 -0.44 -7.08 -6.55
C MET A 102 -1.81 -7.21 -5.87
N ARG A 103 -2.73 -6.26 -6.12
CA ARG A 103 -4.10 -6.31 -5.58
C ARG A 103 -4.93 -7.45 -6.17
N LEU A 104 -4.71 -7.77 -7.45
CA LEU A 104 -5.37 -8.90 -8.11
C LEU A 104 -4.82 -10.22 -7.54
N ALA A 105 -3.49 -10.33 -7.41
CA ALA A 105 -2.83 -11.51 -6.85
C ALA A 105 -3.19 -11.75 -5.38
N SER A 106 -3.38 -10.68 -4.59
CA SER A 106 -3.86 -10.78 -3.20
C SER A 106 -5.35 -11.07 -3.10
N GLY A 107 -6.10 -11.07 -4.21
CA GLY A 107 -7.55 -11.21 -4.23
C GLY A 107 -8.30 -10.00 -3.66
N SER A 108 -7.63 -8.86 -3.51
CA SER A 108 -8.23 -7.61 -3.02
C SER A 108 -9.12 -6.94 -4.06
N ILE A 109 -8.92 -7.26 -5.35
CA ILE A 109 -9.78 -6.84 -6.46
C ILE A 109 -10.11 -8.04 -7.36
N THR A 110 -11.25 -7.99 -8.06
CA THR A 110 -11.60 -8.99 -9.09
C THR A 110 -10.95 -8.67 -10.44
N LYS A 111 -11.00 -9.61 -11.38
CA LYS A 111 -10.48 -9.40 -12.73
C LYS A 111 -11.22 -8.28 -13.47
N GLU A 112 -12.54 -8.20 -13.29
CA GLU A 112 -13.37 -7.15 -13.90
C GLU A 112 -13.00 -5.77 -13.35
N GLN A 113 -12.73 -5.68 -12.05
CA GLN A 113 -12.25 -4.45 -11.41
C GLN A 113 -10.83 -4.08 -11.89
N TYR A 114 -9.95 -5.06 -12.05
CA TYR A 114 -8.61 -4.84 -12.60
C TYR A 114 -8.68 -4.21 -13.99
N GLU A 115 -9.48 -4.75 -14.90
CA GLU A 115 -9.64 -4.21 -16.26
C GLU A 115 -10.24 -2.80 -16.25
N ALA A 116 -11.22 -2.53 -15.38
CA ALA A 116 -11.77 -1.19 -15.20
C ALA A 116 -10.70 -0.19 -14.74
N TYR A 117 -9.92 -0.54 -13.70
CA TYR A 117 -8.86 0.33 -13.20
C TYR A 117 -7.68 0.47 -14.18
N ARG A 118 -7.34 -0.58 -14.93
CA ARG A 118 -6.36 -0.54 -16.04
C ARG A 118 -6.74 0.52 -17.07
N ALA A 119 -8.02 0.58 -17.44
CA ALA A 119 -8.52 1.53 -18.43
C ALA A 119 -8.46 2.98 -17.94
N GLU A 120 -8.53 3.21 -16.63
CA GLU A 120 -8.47 4.54 -16.02
C GLU A 120 -7.04 5.06 -15.83
N VAL A 121 -6.00 4.21 -15.79
CA VAL A 121 -4.64 4.70 -15.46
C VAL A 121 -4.11 5.78 -16.39
N PRO A 122 -4.35 5.77 -17.72
CA PRO A 122 -3.90 6.86 -18.59
C PRO A 122 -4.47 8.23 -18.19
N GLU A 123 -5.74 8.26 -17.75
CA GLU A 123 -6.39 9.49 -17.30
C GLU A 123 -5.82 9.96 -15.96
N ILE A 124 -5.63 9.04 -15.02
CA ILE A 124 -5.04 9.33 -13.71
C ILE A 124 -3.64 9.94 -13.88
N ILE A 125 -2.82 9.34 -14.76
CA ILE A 125 -1.46 9.83 -15.04
C ILE A 125 -1.51 11.19 -15.73
N SER A 126 -2.40 11.38 -16.70
CA SER A 126 -2.56 12.66 -17.39
C SER A 126 -2.89 13.79 -16.41
N ARG A 127 -3.79 13.53 -15.44
CA ARG A 127 -4.15 14.49 -14.37
C ARG A 127 -2.98 14.77 -13.42
N SER A 128 -2.16 13.76 -13.12
CA SER A 128 -0.95 13.88 -12.28
C SER A 128 0.14 14.72 -12.97
N VAL A 129 0.28 14.53 -14.29
CA VAL A 129 1.32 15.17 -15.11
C VAL A 129 0.96 16.61 -15.45
N ASN A 130 -0.32 16.91 -15.69
CA ASN A 130 -0.80 18.26 -15.98
C ASN A 130 -2.17 18.50 -15.30
N PRO A 131 -2.20 19.13 -14.12
CA PRO A 131 -3.45 19.56 -13.51
C PRO A 131 -4.06 20.66 -14.37
N ALA A 132 -5.32 20.46 -14.77
CA ALA A 132 -6.11 21.42 -15.53
C ALA A 132 -6.39 22.72 -14.76
#